data_AF-A0A973C9C7-F1
#
_entry.id   AF-A0A973C9C7-F1
#
_cell.length_a   1.000
_cell.length_b   1.000
_cell.length_c   1.000
_cell.angle_alpha   90.00
_cell.angle_beta   90.00
_cell.angle_gamma   90.00
#
_symmetry.space_group_name_H-M   'P 1'
#
loop_
_entity.id
_entity.type
_entity.pdbx_description
1 polymer ?
#
loop_
_entity_poly.entity_id
_entity_poly.type
_entity_poly.pdbx_seq_one_letter_code
_entity_poly.pdbx_strand_id
1 'polypeptide(L)'
;MAFMMTNPQLTAFIKRNTLDTSYLADAAKWYSALISAIRSHQYSALAQTVTNAEHSHNKQTPVLLGINGCQGSGKSTLADYLATYLTSEYKMNVAVLSLDDFYYSHQQRKNLSVHEHHLLQTRGVPGTHNLSLAHDTLDKLQSANNKSAPVALPRFNKTTDNPYPESEWPVIYGAVDVIILEGWCLGVQAQTEEALFEPVNSLEATKDKYGVWRRYVNNQIKHHYAALYERLDMLVMLKAPSFDTVYQWRLAQELKLKQQALTLSTPLERVMTESEIKLFTAYFQRLTEHGLTTLPTLCNWVFELDTHRNIVHSYCPQSIQLDHYPTIFTDLDGTLLDHDNYSFTPALTTLAELKRAAIPVIPNTSKTYVELVELRRILDLHGPFIVENGAAVYIPVNYFSHQPIGTIQQDGYWVKSLVHLREHWLSLLPTVPVELTALFTNMNNMTVNDIVNATGLDAASATLASQRQYGEPVLWHGNAAQKQLFIQHLNKQGATVLEGGRFLHVCGNCNKGKAMDWLMEQFKFFNPQQTPYSIALGDGNNDIAMLEAAQYAAIISSPVHIPPKLKRKQRLITSKNTGPTGWAEVLAKLLPQVLSELSPRLLPNVVPIMLPELEQTTA
;
A
#
# COMPACT_ATOMS: atom_id res chain seq x y z
N MET A 1 -13.58 18.73 2.50
CA MET A 1 -13.19 19.89 3.33
C MET A 1 -14.26 20.25 4.37
N ALA A 2 -15.53 20.49 3.98
CA ALA A 2 -16.60 20.84 4.94
C ALA A 2 -16.85 19.77 6.03
N PHE A 3 -16.75 18.48 5.70
CA PHE A 3 -16.99 17.37 6.65
C PHE A 3 -15.87 17.19 7.69
N MET A 4 -14.63 17.60 7.40
CA MET A 4 -13.51 17.47 8.36
C MET A 4 -13.47 18.60 9.38
N MET A 5 -13.96 19.80 9.02
CA MET A 5 -14.02 20.94 9.95
C MET A 5 -15.15 20.82 10.99
N THR A 6 -16.07 19.87 10.84
CA THR A 6 -17.15 19.62 11.81
C THR A 6 -16.77 18.63 12.91
N ASN A 7 -15.61 17.96 12.83
CA ASN A 7 -15.15 17.06 13.88
C ASN A 7 -14.42 17.84 15.00
N PRO A 8 -14.97 17.90 16.22
CA PRO A 8 -14.39 18.68 17.32
C PRO A 8 -13.05 18.11 17.81
N GLN A 9 -12.79 16.81 17.65
CA GLN A 9 -11.51 16.19 18.04
C GLN A 9 -10.40 16.56 17.06
N LEU A 10 -10.68 16.63 15.75
CA LEU A 10 -9.74 17.14 14.76
C LEU A 10 -9.48 18.64 14.92
N THR A 11 -10.51 19.41 15.32
CA THR A 11 -10.33 20.83 15.68
C THR A 11 -9.42 20.98 16.91
N ALA A 12 -9.60 20.15 17.93
CA ALA A 12 -8.72 20.13 19.11
C ALA A 12 -7.29 19.70 18.75
N PHE A 13 -7.12 18.78 17.79
CA PHE A 13 -5.82 18.37 17.25
C PHE A 13 -5.07 19.55 16.61
N ILE A 14 -5.74 20.32 15.75
CA ILE A 14 -5.15 21.52 15.12
C ILE A 14 -4.72 22.53 16.18
N LYS A 15 -5.57 22.79 17.19
CA LYS A 15 -5.26 23.73 18.27
C LYS A 15 -4.06 23.27 19.11
N ARG A 16 -4.03 22.01 19.57
CA ARG A 16 -2.96 21.53 20.46
C ARG A 16 -1.60 21.39 19.76
N ASN A 17 -1.60 21.15 18.45
CA ASN A 17 -0.36 21.11 17.65
C ASN A 17 0.01 22.48 17.05
N THR A 18 -0.80 23.53 17.27
CA THR A 18 -0.57 24.88 16.71
C THR A 18 -0.41 24.86 15.18
N LEU A 19 -1.33 24.18 14.50
CA LEU A 19 -1.32 24.01 13.04
C LEU A 19 -2.32 24.96 12.36
N ASP A 20 -2.12 25.17 11.06
CA ASP A 20 -3.12 25.80 10.22
C ASP A 20 -4.24 24.80 9.86
N THR A 21 -5.48 25.26 9.68
CA THR A 21 -6.61 24.38 9.37
C THR A 21 -6.47 23.68 8.00
N SER A 22 -5.68 24.24 7.08
CA SER A 22 -5.30 23.60 5.81
C SER A 22 -4.58 22.27 6.01
N TYR A 23 -3.90 22.07 7.15
CA TYR A 23 -3.22 20.81 7.46
C TYR A 23 -4.15 19.60 7.37
N LEU A 24 -5.43 19.72 7.76
CA LEU A 24 -6.37 18.59 7.67
C LEU A 24 -6.62 18.17 6.22
N ALA A 25 -6.62 19.12 5.28
CA ALA A 25 -6.79 18.81 3.87
C ALA A 25 -5.56 18.10 3.31
N ASP A 26 -4.36 18.55 3.67
CA ASP A 26 -3.11 17.89 3.29
C ASP A 26 -3.00 16.50 3.92
N ALA A 27 -3.37 16.37 5.20
CA ALA A 27 -3.36 15.10 5.91
C ALA A 27 -4.35 14.10 5.29
N ALA A 28 -5.53 14.54 4.85
CA ALA A 28 -6.48 13.71 4.12
C ALA A 28 -5.93 13.28 2.75
N LYS A 29 -5.28 14.20 2.04
CA LYS A 29 -4.65 13.93 0.75
C LYS A 29 -3.56 12.87 0.87
N TRP A 30 -2.67 12.99 1.85
CA TRP A 30 -1.47 12.16 1.92
C TRP A 30 -1.63 10.89 2.77
N TYR A 31 -2.40 10.94 3.86
CA TYR A 31 -2.46 9.84 4.83
C TYR A 31 -3.70 8.95 4.73
N SER A 32 -4.66 9.25 3.85
CA SER A 32 -5.89 8.44 3.69
C SER A 32 -5.59 6.98 3.31
N ALA A 33 -4.63 6.76 2.41
CA ALA A 33 -4.20 5.42 2.02
C ALA A 33 -3.57 4.65 3.21
N LEU A 34 -2.71 5.31 3.99
CA LEU A 34 -2.12 4.74 5.20
C LEU A 34 -3.20 4.40 6.25
N ILE A 35 -4.16 5.30 6.50
CA ILE A 35 -5.28 5.07 7.41
C ILE A 35 -6.10 3.86 6.97
N SER A 36 -6.38 3.73 5.67
CA SER A 36 -7.08 2.58 5.11
C SER A 36 -6.29 1.28 5.32
N ALA A 37 -4.98 1.31 5.15
CA ALA A 37 -4.10 0.16 5.37
C ALA A 37 -4.11 -0.31 6.83
N ILE A 38 -3.94 0.62 7.78
CA ILE A 38 -4.00 0.34 9.22
C ILE A 38 -5.32 -0.34 9.59
N ARG A 39 -6.44 0.20 9.09
CA ARG A 39 -7.77 -0.38 9.32
C ARG A 39 -7.91 -1.76 8.72
N SER A 40 -7.50 -1.92 7.46
CA SER A 40 -7.61 -3.19 6.75
C SER A 40 -6.83 -4.29 7.46
N HIS A 41 -5.63 -3.98 7.97
CA HIS A 41 -4.85 -4.91 8.79
C HIS A 41 -5.63 -5.32 10.05
N GLN A 42 -6.17 -4.34 10.79
CA GLN A 42 -6.95 -4.60 12.00
C GLN A 42 -8.24 -5.41 11.75
N TYR A 43 -8.96 -5.14 10.66
CA TYR A 43 -10.22 -5.84 10.31
C TYR A 43 -10.00 -7.19 9.60
N SER A 44 -8.87 -7.39 8.92
CA SER A 44 -8.53 -8.69 8.35
C SER A 44 -8.26 -9.75 9.43
N ALA A 45 -7.75 -9.34 10.59
CA ALA A 45 -7.65 -10.18 11.78
C ALA A 45 -9.02 -10.56 12.37
N LEU A 46 -10.06 -9.73 12.18
CA LEU A 46 -11.43 -9.99 12.61
C LEU A 46 -12.17 -10.99 11.70
N ALA A 47 -11.93 -10.98 10.39
CA ALA A 47 -12.60 -11.89 9.45
C ALA A 47 -12.24 -13.38 9.67
N GLN A 48 -11.08 -13.68 10.26
CA GLN A 48 -10.69 -15.04 10.65
C GLN A 48 -11.52 -15.63 11.80
N THR A 49 -12.25 -14.80 12.56
CA THR A 49 -13.00 -15.23 13.75
C THR A 49 -14.46 -15.62 13.47
N VAL A 50 -15.00 -15.29 12.29
CA VAL A 50 -16.41 -15.56 11.97
C VAL A 50 -16.62 -16.93 11.30
N THR A 51 -15.58 -17.56 10.76
CA THR A 51 -15.70 -18.84 10.02
C THR A 51 -15.41 -20.09 10.85
N ASN A 52 -14.83 -19.98 12.05
CA ASN A 52 -14.50 -21.13 12.90
C ASN A 52 -15.29 -21.06 14.22
N ALA A 53 -16.60 -21.31 14.13
CA ALA A 53 -17.39 -21.69 15.30
C ALA A 53 -17.04 -23.13 15.66
N GLU A 54 -15.95 -23.30 16.43
CA GLU A 54 -15.73 -24.33 17.45
C GLU A 54 -14.21 -24.39 17.80
N HIS A 55 -13.89 -23.99 19.04
CA HIS A 55 -12.64 -24.31 19.76
C HIS A 55 -11.30 -23.62 19.40
N SER A 56 -11.26 -22.28 19.24
CA SER A 56 -10.04 -21.55 19.66
C SER A 56 -10.33 -20.12 20.16
N HIS A 57 -9.92 -19.83 21.39
CA HIS A 57 -9.85 -18.46 21.93
C HIS A 57 -8.63 -17.74 21.31
N ASN A 58 -8.71 -17.33 20.05
CA ASN A 58 -7.63 -16.55 19.42
C ASN A 58 -7.93 -15.04 19.43
N LYS A 59 -6.96 -14.31 19.97
CA LYS A 59 -7.02 -12.95 20.50
C LYS A 59 -6.74 -11.95 19.37
N GLN A 60 -7.57 -10.91 19.23
CA GLN A 60 -7.34 -9.78 18.34
C GLN A 60 -6.05 -9.06 18.76
N THR A 61 -4.96 -9.19 17.99
CA THR A 61 -3.70 -8.49 18.27
C THR A 61 -3.72 -7.11 17.63
N PRO A 62 -3.44 -6.03 18.38
CA PRO A 62 -3.39 -4.68 17.81
C PRO A 62 -2.30 -4.55 16.76
N VAL A 63 -2.55 -3.73 15.74
CA VAL A 63 -1.54 -3.33 14.75
C VAL A 63 -0.46 -2.47 15.41
N LEU A 64 0.80 -2.86 15.31
CA LEU A 64 1.95 -2.09 15.76
C LEU A 64 2.56 -1.29 14.60
N LEU A 65 2.23 0.00 14.55
CA LEU A 65 2.72 0.96 13.56
C LEU A 65 3.96 1.70 14.06
N GLY A 66 5.08 1.55 13.35
CA GLY A 66 6.28 2.36 13.52
C GLY A 66 6.24 3.64 12.68
N ILE A 67 6.60 4.79 13.28
CA ILE A 67 6.80 6.05 12.55
C ILE A 67 8.23 6.53 12.75
N ASN A 68 9.03 6.44 11.68
CA ASN A 68 10.35 7.04 11.59
C ASN A 68 10.28 8.49 11.08
N GLY A 69 11.14 9.33 11.63
CA GLY A 69 11.44 10.64 11.06
C GLY A 69 12.51 11.36 11.86
N CYS A 70 13.34 12.17 11.20
CA CYS A 70 14.35 12.94 11.91
C CYS A 70 13.72 14.02 12.83
N GLN A 71 14.56 14.68 13.62
CA GLN A 71 14.11 15.77 14.47
C GLN A 71 13.47 16.89 13.63
N GLY A 72 12.27 17.33 14.02
CA GLY A 72 11.54 18.39 13.31
C GLY A 72 10.77 17.95 12.06
N SER A 73 10.78 16.67 11.67
CA SER A 73 10.05 16.18 10.49
C SER A 73 8.52 16.18 10.63
N GLY A 74 8.01 16.24 11.87
CA GLY A 74 6.57 16.16 12.16
C GLY A 74 6.08 14.77 12.60
N LYS A 75 6.96 13.81 12.89
CA LYS A 75 6.58 12.43 13.28
C LYS A 75 5.59 12.35 14.46
N SER A 76 5.80 13.14 15.51
CA SER A 76 4.91 13.15 16.68
C SER A 76 3.55 13.79 16.33
N THR A 77 3.55 14.77 15.41
CA THR A 77 2.32 15.38 14.88
C THR A 77 1.54 14.40 14.01
N LEU A 78 2.23 13.58 13.19
CA LEU A 78 1.61 12.50 12.43
C LEU A 78 1.02 11.42 13.36
N ALA A 79 1.78 10.99 14.38
CA ALA A 79 1.29 10.02 15.36
C ALA A 79 0.00 10.51 16.05
N ASP A 80 -0.02 11.77 16.46
CA ASP A 80 -1.18 12.39 17.10
C ASP A 80 -2.37 12.57 16.14
N TYR A 81 -2.10 12.91 14.87
CA TYR A 81 -3.13 12.97 13.83
C TYR A 81 -3.79 11.61 13.62
N LEU A 82 -2.99 10.56 13.41
CA LEU A 82 -3.49 9.20 13.18
C LEU A 82 -4.31 8.70 14.37
N ALA A 83 -3.81 8.87 15.59
CA ALA A 83 -4.55 8.50 16.79
C ALA A 83 -5.89 9.23 16.88
N THR A 84 -5.90 10.55 16.67
CA THR A 84 -7.14 11.35 16.69
C THR A 84 -8.13 10.90 15.61
N TYR A 85 -7.65 10.71 14.39
CA TYR A 85 -8.50 10.37 13.26
C TYR A 85 -9.11 8.98 13.46
N LEU A 86 -8.28 7.98 13.81
CA LEU A 86 -8.72 6.60 14.03
C LEU A 86 -9.71 6.48 15.19
N THR A 87 -9.45 7.17 16.30
CA THR A 87 -10.37 7.19 17.45
C THR A 87 -11.67 7.94 17.12
N SER A 88 -11.59 9.09 16.46
CA SER A 88 -12.76 9.95 16.23
C SER A 88 -13.70 9.38 15.17
N GLU A 89 -13.17 8.95 14.03
CA GLU A 89 -13.92 8.50 12.86
C GLU A 89 -14.26 7.01 12.92
N TYR A 90 -13.37 6.19 13.48
CA TYR A 90 -13.52 4.72 13.47
C TYR A 90 -13.67 4.09 14.86
N LYS A 91 -13.70 4.90 15.92
CA LYS A 91 -13.87 4.44 17.31
C LYS A 91 -12.81 3.43 17.77
N MET A 92 -11.64 3.47 17.15
CA MET A 92 -10.51 2.62 17.52
C MET A 92 -9.84 3.11 18.79
N ASN A 93 -9.42 2.17 19.64
CA ASN A 93 -8.61 2.45 20.81
C ASN A 93 -7.12 2.46 20.43
N VAL A 94 -6.49 3.65 20.45
CA VAL A 94 -5.14 3.84 19.93
C VAL A 94 -4.18 4.22 21.05
N ALA A 95 -3.13 3.43 21.24
CA ALA A 95 -2.01 3.74 22.13
C ALA A 95 -0.91 4.48 21.35
N VAL A 96 -0.39 5.58 21.90
CA VAL A 96 0.74 6.32 21.30
C VAL A 96 1.92 6.34 22.27
N LEU A 97 3.06 5.86 21.79
CA LEU A 97 4.33 5.79 22.49
C LEU A 97 5.41 6.50 21.66
N SER A 98 6.29 7.24 22.34
CA SER A 98 7.54 7.73 21.75
C SER A 98 8.68 6.83 22.18
N LEU A 99 9.64 6.55 21.31
CA LEU A 99 10.89 5.91 21.71
C LEU A 99 11.60 6.76 22.80
N ASP A 100 11.48 8.09 22.71
CA ASP A 100 12.02 9.02 23.71
C ASP A 100 11.41 8.82 25.11
N ASP A 101 10.20 8.26 25.22
CA ASP A 101 9.57 7.98 26.53
C ASP A 101 10.33 6.92 27.34
N PHE A 102 11.16 6.14 26.65
CA PHE A 102 11.93 5.04 27.24
C PHE A 102 13.38 5.43 27.52
N TYR A 103 13.78 6.70 27.49
CA TYR A 103 15.15 7.06 27.88
C TYR A 103 15.50 6.61 29.30
N TYR A 104 16.75 6.20 29.48
CA TYR A 104 17.32 6.02 30.81
C TYR A 104 17.38 7.34 31.59
N SER A 105 17.29 7.22 32.91
CA SER A 105 17.49 8.36 33.83
C SER A 105 18.88 8.98 33.64
N HIS A 106 19.00 10.24 34.05
CA HIS A 106 20.30 10.94 34.01
C HIS A 106 21.38 10.14 34.77
N GLN A 107 21.02 9.53 35.91
CA GLN A 107 21.96 8.72 36.70
C GLN A 107 22.39 7.45 35.96
N GLN A 108 21.46 6.74 35.32
CA GLN A 108 21.79 5.55 34.51
C GLN A 108 22.72 5.91 33.34
N ARG A 109 22.46 7.02 32.65
CA ARG A 109 23.34 7.52 31.58
C ARG A 109 24.71 7.98 32.08
N LYS A 110 24.80 8.55 33.28
CA LYS A 110 26.09 8.85 33.92
C LYS A 110 26.90 7.57 34.16
N ASN A 111 26.26 6.47 34.54
CA ASN A 111 26.94 5.19 34.67
C ASN A 111 27.43 4.66 33.31
N LEU A 112 26.58 4.71 32.26
CA LEU A 112 27.00 4.37 30.88
C LEU A 112 28.18 5.23 30.40
N SER A 113 28.18 6.52 30.74
CA SER A 113 29.25 7.45 30.40
C SER A 113 30.61 7.03 30.97
N VAL A 114 30.61 6.49 32.19
CA VAL A 114 31.81 6.01 32.88
C VAL A 114 32.30 4.66 32.35
N HIS A 115 31.38 3.74 32.05
CA HIS A 115 31.73 2.36 31.70
C HIS A 115 31.95 2.12 30.21
N GLU A 116 31.24 2.85 29.34
CA GLU A 116 31.22 2.60 27.89
C GLU A 116 31.88 3.75 27.13
N HIS A 117 31.31 4.96 27.23
CA HIS A 117 31.88 6.14 26.58
C HIS A 117 31.23 7.44 27.06
N HIS A 118 32.05 8.49 27.29
CA HIS A 118 31.58 9.74 27.90
C HIS A 118 30.38 10.40 27.20
N LEU A 119 30.29 10.28 25.86
CA LEU A 119 29.19 10.79 25.04
C LEU A 119 27.82 10.20 25.39
N LEU A 120 27.75 9.04 26.03
CA LEU A 120 26.50 8.37 26.44
C LEU A 120 25.81 9.03 27.66
N GLN A 121 26.43 10.06 28.26
CA GLN A 121 25.75 10.90 29.23
C GLN A 121 24.55 11.65 28.59
N THR A 122 24.66 11.99 27.30
CA THR A 122 23.62 12.68 26.55
C THR A 122 22.56 11.68 26.07
N ARG A 123 21.29 11.92 26.38
CA ARG A 123 20.17 11.13 25.82
C ARG A 123 20.10 11.31 24.31
N GLY A 124 19.78 10.26 23.57
CA GLY A 124 19.47 10.38 22.16
C GLY A 124 19.72 9.10 21.38
N VAL A 125 20.99 8.67 21.40
CA VAL A 125 21.45 7.57 20.54
C VAL A 125 21.03 6.19 21.04
N PRO A 126 20.93 5.19 20.15
CA PRO A 126 20.77 3.80 20.53
C PRO A 126 21.73 3.38 21.64
N GLY A 127 21.19 2.68 22.65
CA GLY A 127 21.88 2.35 23.91
C GLY A 127 21.55 3.26 25.09
N THR A 128 20.82 4.37 24.84
CA THR A 128 20.36 5.27 25.91
C THR A 128 18.90 5.05 26.33
N HIS A 129 18.26 3.98 25.86
CA HIS A 129 16.86 3.67 26.11
C HIS A 129 16.69 2.35 26.89
N ASN A 130 15.71 2.30 27.78
CA ASN A 130 15.27 1.10 28.48
C ASN A 130 14.39 0.23 27.56
N LEU A 131 15.03 -0.58 26.72
CA LEU A 131 14.33 -1.46 25.79
C LEU A 131 13.54 -2.57 26.49
N SER A 132 13.97 -3.03 27.66
CA SER A 132 13.17 -3.99 28.45
C SER A 132 11.80 -3.40 28.78
N LEU A 133 11.76 -2.16 29.29
CA LEU A 133 10.50 -1.46 29.55
C LEU A 133 9.67 -1.25 28.28
N ALA A 134 10.32 -0.97 27.14
CA ALA A 134 9.63 -0.87 25.86
C ALA A 134 8.97 -2.19 25.45
N HIS A 135 9.71 -3.31 25.54
CA HIS A 135 9.16 -4.63 25.22
C HIS A 135 8.01 -5.00 26.15
N ASP A 136 8.18 -4.82 27.46
CA ASP A 136 7.15 -5.11 28.47
C ASP A 136 5.88 -4.27 28.26
N THR A 137 6.04 -3.00 27.89
CA THR A 137 4.90 -2.11 27.62
C THR A 137 4.13 -2.57 26.38
N LEU A 138 4.83 -2.90 25.30
CA LEU A 138 4.22 -3.41 24.08
C LEU A 138 3.51 -4.76 24.32
N ASP A 139 4.10 -5.67 25.11
CA ASP A 139 3.50 -6.95 25.45
C ASP A 139 2.19 -6.76 26.24
N LYS A 140 2.18 -5.83 27.20
CA LYS A 140 0.97 -5.46 27.95
C LYS A 140 -0.10 -4.88 27.04
N LEU A 141 0.26 -4.01 26.10
CA LEU A 141 -0.68 -3.42 25.14
C LEU A 141 -1.25 -4.47 24.18
N GLN A 142 -0.40 -5.34 23.63
CA GLN A 142 -0.81 -6.41 22.71
C GLN A 142 -1.69 -7.47 23.39
N SER A 143 -1.53 -7.65 24.70
CA SER A 143 -2.32 -8.59 25.48
C SER A 143 -3.54 -7.97 26.18
N ALA A 144 -3.70 -6.65 26.14
CA ALA A 144 -4.78 -5.94 26.81
C ALA A 144 -6.16 -6.31 26.25
N ASN A 145 -7.15 -6.41 27.13
CA ASN A 145 -8.55 -6.65 26.81
C ASN A 145 -9.46 -5.96 27.82
N ASN A 146 -10.79 -6.04 27.64
CA ASN A 146 -11.78 -5.36 28.49
C ASN A 146 -11.78 -5.81 29.97
N LYS A 147 -11.09 -6.90 30.31
CA LYS A 147 -10.92 -7.40 31.69
C LYS A 147 -9.51 -7.15 32.23
N SER A 148 -8.60 -6.64 31.42
CA SER A 148 -7.22 -6.39 31.82
C SER A 148 -7.13 -5.14 32.70
N ALA A 149 -6.13 -5.10 33.57
CA ALA A 149 -5.77 -3.87 34.25
C ALA A 149 -5.38 -2.78 33.21
N PRO A 150 -5.59 -1.49 33.52
CA PRO A 150 -5.17 -0.41 32.63
C PRO A 150 -3.67 -0.47 32.39
N VAL A 151 -3.24 -0.27 31.14
CA VAL A 151 -1.83 -0.29 30.80
C VAL A 151 -1.27 1.13 30.91
N ALA A 152 -0.27 1.32 31.76
CA ALA A 152 0.42 2.60 31.88
C ALA A 152 1.40 2.80 30.71
N LEU A 153 1.42 4.01 30.16
CA LEU A 153 2.24 4.39 29.02
C LEU A 153 3.41 5.26 29.53
N PRO A 154 4.66 4.78 29.48
CA PRO A 154 5.81 5.53 29.98
C PRO A 154 5.91 6.93 29.40
N ARG A 155 6.42 7.87 30.20
CA ARG A 155 6.68 9.25 29.77
C ARG A 155 8.04 9.72 30.26
N PHE A 156 8.73 10.48 29.42
CA PHE A 156 10.00 11.09 29.77
C PHE A 156 9.91 12.61 29.91
N ASN A 157 10.48 13.14 30.98
CA ASN A 157 10.53 14.57 31.22
C ASN A 157 11.85 15.16 30.70
N LYS A 158 11.81 15.76 29.50
CA LYS A 158 12.97 16.40 28.87
C LYS A 158 13.51 17.61 29.65
N THR A 159 12.70 18.18 30.55
CA THR A 159 13.03 19.35 31.36
C THR A 159 13.86 18.97 32.59
N THR A 160 13.51 17.88 33.26
CA THR A 160 14.28 17.33 34.39
C THR A 160 15.33 16.32 33.95
N ASP A 161 15.35 15.97 32.65
CA ASP A 161 16.19 14.94 32.04
C ASP A 161 16.06 13.55 32.68
N ASN A 162 14.84 13.21 33.13
CA ASN A 162 14.53 11.94 33.78
C ASN A 162 13.14 11.42 33.39
N PRO A 163 12.88 10.10 33.51
CA PRO A 163 11.54 9.54 33.39
C PRO A 163 10.57 10.20 34.40
N TYR A 164 9.32 10.39 34.01
CA TYR A 164 8.27 10.72 34.98
C TYR A 164 8.06 9.55 35.95
N PRO A 165 7.68 9.81 37.21
CA PRO A 165 7.19 8.77 38.11
C PRO A 165 6.03 7.98 37.46
N GLU A 166 5.95 6.66 37.71
CA GLU A 166 4.90 5.81 37.11
C GLU A 166 3.47 6.28 37.43
N SER A 167 3.27 6.92 38.59
CA SER A 167 1.98 7.50 38.99
C SER A 167 1.50 8.65 38.09
N GLU A 168 2.41 9.25 37.31
CA GLU A 168 2.10 10.34 36.37
C GLU A 168 1.96 9.85 34.92
N TRP A 169 2.13 8.54 34.68
CA TRP A 169 1.99 7.97 33.34
C TRP A 169 0.51 7.92 32.95
N PRO A 170 0.15 8.37 31.73
CA PRO A 170 -1.20 8.16 31.23
C PRO A 170 -1.49 6.67 31.09
N VAL A 171 -2.74 6.29 31.30
CA VAL A 171 -3.20 4.91 31.22
C VAL A 171 -4.20 4.72 30.08
N ILE A 172 -4.16 3.55 29.45
CA ILE A 172 -5.14 3.13 28.45
C ILE A 172 -5.93 1.93 28.99
N TYR A 173 -7.23 1.92 28.71
CA TYR A 173 -8.17 0.91 29.19
C TYR A 173 -8.67 0.03 28.05
N GLY A 174 -8.99 -1.22 28.37
CA GLY A 174 -9.64 -2.14 27.43
C GLY A 174 -8.71 -2.70 26.36
N ALA A 175 -9.29 -3.34 25.36
CA ALA A 175 -8.55 -3.86 24.21
C ALA A 175 -7.99 -2.72 23.38
N VAL A 176 -6.73 -2.82 22.96
CA VAL A 176 -6.08 -1.85 22.07
C VAL A 176 -6.26 -2.32 20.63
N ASP A 177 -6.57 -1.40 19.72
CA ASP A 177 -6.70 -1.68 18.29
C ASP A 177 -5.41 -1.37 17.52
N VAL A 178 -4.78 -0.25 17.87
CA VAL A 178 -3.57 0.23 17.18
C VAL A 178 -2.59 0.74 18.22
N ILE A 179 -1.33 0.32 18.09
CA ILE A 179 -0.21 0.85 18.85
C ILE A 179 0.66 1.63 17.86
N ILE A 180 0.85 2.92 18.12
CA ILE A 180 1.76 3.77 17.36
C ILE A 180 3.03 3.97 18.18
N LEU A 181 4.17 3.52 17.65
CA LEU A 181 5.49 3.78 18.20
C LEU A 181 6.24 4.71 17.25
N GLU A 182 6.51 5.94 17.69
CA GLU A 182 7.27 6.92 16.91
C GLU A 182 8.69 7.10 17.46
N GLY A 183 9.66 7.30 16.58
CA GLY A 183 11.05 7.46 17.01
C GLY A 183 12.00 7.75 15.85
N TRP A 184 13.05 8.51 16.12
CA TRP A 184 13.90 9.06 15.07
C TRP A 184 14.82 8.04 14.40
N CYS A 185 15.18 6.97 15.11
CA CYS A 185 16.01 5.89 14.61
C CYS A 185 15.24 4.57 14.43
N LEU A 186 13.90 4.58 14.54
CA LEU A 186 13.11 3.35 14.36
C LEU A 186 13.34 2.74 12.97
N GLY A 187 13.64 1.44 12.92
CA GLY A 187 13.91 0.70 11.69
C GLY A 187 15.29 0.92 11.06
N VAL A 188 16.11 1.88 11.56
CA VAL A 188 17.45 2.13 11.02
C VAL A 188 18.34 0.92 11.31
N GLN A 189 18.95 0.36 10.27
CA GLN A 189 19.82 -0.81 10.38
C GLN A 189 21.23 -0.45 10.86
N ALA A 190 21.95 -1.45 11.36
CA ALA A 190 23.35 -1.29 11.72
C ALA A 190 24.22 -1.11 10.46
N GLN A 191 25.18 -0.19 10.54
CA GLN A 191 26.19 0.03 9.52
C GLN A 191 27.25 -1.07 9.53
N THR A 192 27.97 -1.25 8.41
CA THR A 192 29.14 -2.13 8.35
C THR A 192 30.30 -1.53 9.14
N GLU A 193 31.27 -2.36 9.56
CA GLU A 193 32.45 -1.87 10.28
C GLU A 193 33.26 -0.86 9.45
N GLU A 194 33.29 -1.03 8.13
CA GLU A 194 33.98 -0.13 7.21
C GLU A 194 33.39 1.28 7.25
N ALA A 195 32.07 1.39 7.30
CA ALA A 195 31.37 2.66 7.38
C ALA A 195 31.57 3.40 8.72
N LEU A 196 32.09 2.71 9.75
CA LEU A 196 32.36 3.26 11.07
C LEU A 196 33.80 3.77 11.25
N PHE A 197 34.70 3.62 10.26
CA PHE A 197 36.08 4.10 10.38
C PHE A 197 36.17 5.63 10.34
N GLU A 198 35.61 6.26 9.31
CA GLU A 198 35.73 7.70 9.10
C GLU A 198 34.68 8.49 9.89
N PRO A 199 35.07 9.53 10.65
CA PRO A 199 34.12 10.39 11.36
C PRO A 199 33.26 11.18 10.37
N VAL A 200 31.96 11.27 10.61
CA VAL A 200 31.05 12.06 9.74
C VAL A 200 30.98 13.53 10.13
N ASN A 201 31.45 13.88 11.33
CA ASN A 201 31.43 15.25 11.83
C ASN A 201 32.48 15.53 12.91
N SER A 202 32.54 16.78 13.35
CA SER A 202 33.50 17.24 14.35
C SER A 202 33.32 16.60 15.73
N LEU A 203 32.10 16.19 16.11
CA LEU A 203 31.86 15.50 17.38
C LEU A 203 32.60 14.17 17.37
N GLU A 204 32.40 13.37 16.33
CA GLU A 204 33.09 12.07 16.21
C GLU A 204 34.60 12.25 16.07
N ALA A 205 35.06 13.18 15.24
CA ALA A 205 36.48 13.39 15.02
C ALA A 205 37.26 13.79 16.29
N THR A 206 36.62 14.55 17.19
CA THR A 206 37.28 15.11 18.37
C THR A 206 36.94 14.40 19.68
N LYS A 207 35.73 13.85 19.81
CA LYS A 207 35.22 13.20 21.02
C LYS A 207 35.07 11.69 20.88
N ASP A 208 35.09 11.13 19.67
CA ASP A 208 35.08 9.67 19.43
C ASP A 208 36.19 9.26 18.47
N LYS A 209 37.40 9.78 18.70
CA LYS A 209 38.56 9.63 17.79
C LYS A 209 38.84 8.18 17.39
N TYR A 210 38.60 7.23 18.29
CA TYR A 210 38.85 5.80 18.07
C TYR A 210 37.61 5.04 17.60
N GLY A 211 36.46 5.70 17.47
CA GLY A 211 35.20 5.10 17.06
C GLY A 211 34.59 4.13 18.07
N VAL A 212 34.88 4.31 19.36
CA VAL A 212 34.34 3.48 20.45
C VAL A 212 32.84 3.73 20.58
N TRP A 213 32.43 5.00 20.59
CA TRP A 213 31.04 5.39 20.76
C TRP A 213 30.17 5.00 19.58
N ARG A 214 30.58 5.29 18.34
CA ARG A 214 29.79 4.90 17.16
C ARG A 214 29.70 3.40 16.97
N ARG A 215 30.72 2.62 17.33
CA ARG A 215 30.64 1.14 17.36
C ARG A 215 29.71 0.65 18.47
N TYR A 216 29.76 1.26 19.65
CA TYR A 216 28.80 0.96 20.72
C TYR A 216 27.36 1.19 20.24
N VAL A 217 27.07 2.36 19.68
CA VAL A 217 25.74 2.70 19.14
C VAL A 217 25.32 1.70 18.05
N ASN A 218 26.23 1.36 17.13
CA ASN A 218 25.97 0.39 16.07
C ASN A 218 25.66 -1.01 16.60
N ASN A 219 26.41 -1.46 17.61
CA ASN A 219 26.19 -2.75 18.28
C ASN A 219 24.85 -2.78 19.02
N GLN A 220 24.45 -1.66 19.64
CA GLN A 220 23.13 -1.54 20.25
C GLN A 220 22.03 -1.74 19.21
N ILE A 221 22.14 -1.11 18.03
CA ILE A 221 21.19 -1.32 16.93
C ILE A 221 21.14 -2.79 16.53
N LYS A 222 22.31 -3.37 16.25
CA LYS A 222 22.46 -4.74 15.74
C LYS A 222 21.91 -5.80 16.69
N HIS A 223 22.10 -5.65 17.99
CA HIS A 223 21.84 -6.71 18.97
C HIS A 223 20.60 -6.49 19.83
N HIS A 224 20.10 -5.26 19.94
CA HIS A 224 19.00 -4.95 20.87
C HIS A 224 17.83 -4.22 20.20
N TYR A 225 18.07 -3.27 19.30
CA TYR A 225 16.97 -2.56 18.65
C TYR A 225 16.36 -3.35 17.49
N ALA A 226 17.13 -4.20 16.80
CA ALA A 226 16.63 -5.06 15.74
C ALA A 226 15.39 -5.86 16.18
N ALA A 227 15.44 -6.45 17.38
CA ALA A 227 14.32 -7.21 17.95
C ALA A 227 13.08 -6.34 18.26
N LEU A 228 13.26 -5.04 18.56
CA LEU A 228 12.15 -4.11 18.69
C LEU A 228 11.55 -3.78 17.32
N TYR A 229 12.39 -3.60 16.30
CA TYR A 229 11.96 -3.24 14.95
C TYR A 229 11.23 -4.39 14.24
N GLU A 230 11.65 -5.64 14.49
CA GLU A 230 11.01 -6.85 13.97
C GLU A 230 9.57 -7.05 14.48
N ARG A 231 9.17 -6.36 15.55
CA ARG A 231 7.79 -6.39 16.06
C ARG A 231 6.82 -5.52 15.27
N LEU A 232 7.33 -4.57 14.48
CA LEU A 232 6.49 -3.61 13.76
C LEU A 232 5.75 -4.33 12.63
N ASP A 233 4.42 -4.24 12.62
CA ASP A 233 3.60 -4.75 11.51
C ASP A 233 3.69 -3.81 10.29
N MET A 234 3.89 -2.52 10.56
CA MET A 234 4.03 -1.48 9.55
C MET A 234 5.09 -0.47 9.96
N LEU A 235 5.85 0.04 9.00
CA LEU A 235 6.82 1.12 9.18
C LEU A 235 6.58 2.24 8.16
N VAL A 236 6.46 3.46 8.68
CA VAL A 236 6.29 4.69 7.91
C VAL A 236 7.50 5.59 8.12
N MET A 237 8.00 6.22 7.07
CA MET A 237 9.09 7.19 7.16
C MET A 237 8.67 8.57 6.67
N LEU A 238 8.91 9.59 7.49
CA LEU A 238 8.96 11.00 7.07
C LEU A 238 10.41 11.34 6.69
N LYS A 239 10.72 11.24 5.40
CA LYS A 239 12.08 11.37 4.86
C LYS A 239 12.43 12.84 4.61
N ALA A 240 13.44 13.34 5.31
CA ALA A 240 13.99 14.67 5.07
C ALA A 240 14.82 14.73 3.77
N PRO A 241 14.96 15.90 3.13
CA PRO A 241 15.81 16.05 1.94
C PRO A 241 17.29 15.73 2.22
N SER A 242 17.79 16.17 3.37
CA SER A 242 19.20 16.09 3.75
C SER A 242 19.35 16.34 5.25
N PHE A 243 20.53 16.02 5.79
CA PHE A 243 20.85 16.33 7.19
C PHE A 243 20.94 17.84 7.45
N ASP A 244 21.40 18.64 6.49
CA ASP A 244 21.41 20.10 6.61
C ASP A 244 19.99 20.64 6.86
N THR A 245 18.99 20.05 6.22
CA THR A 245 17.59 20.43 6.43
C THR A 245 17.14 20.12 7.86
N VAL A 246 17.58 19.00 8.44
CA VAL A 246 17.31 18.63 9.83
C VAL A 246 17.89 19.66 10.81
N TYR A 247 19.13 20.09 10.57
CA TYR A 247 19.74 21.17 11.34
C TYR A 247 18.91 22.46 11.28
N GLN A 248 18.49 22.88 10.07
CA GLN A 248 17.67 24.08 9.90
C GLN A 248 16.32 23.98 10.60
N TRP A 249 15.68 22.81 10.56
CA TRP A 249 14.43 22.58 11.29
C TRP A 249 14.61 22.67 12.80
N ARG A 250 15.71 22.12 13.32
CA ARG A 250 16.03 22.20 14.75
C ARG A 250 16.31 23.64 15.17
N LEU A 251 17.05 24.39 14.36
CA LEU A 251 17.30 25.81 14.59
C LEU A 251 16.00 26.63 14.61
N ALA A 252 15.12 26.43 13.63
CA ALA A 252 13.82 27.10 13.58
C ALA A 252 12.94 26.77 14.80
N GLN A 253 12.99 25.53 15.29
CA GLN A 253 12.27 25.11 16.48
C GLN A 253 12.77 25.83 17.74
N GLU A 254 14.08 25.88 17.95
CA GLU A 254 14.69 26.59 19.10
C GLU A 254 14.44 28.10 19.05
N LEU A 255 14.49 28.71 17.86
CA LEU A 255 14.15 30.13 17.67
C LEU A 255 12.68 30.42 18.02
N LYS A 256 11.75 29.52 17.65
CA LYS A 256 10.34 29.64 18.03
C LYS A 256 10.14 29.55 19.54
N LEU A 257 10.82 28.63 20.21
CA LEU A 257 10.81 28.52 21.68
C LEU A 257 11.36 29.78 22.35
N LYS A 258 12.46 30.34 21.81
CA LYS A 258 13.03 31.61 22.27
C LYS A 258 12.03 32.76 22.17
N GLN A 259 11.37 32.88 21.02
CA GLN A 259 10.38 33.94 20.80
C GLN A 259 9.19 33.80 21.75
N GLN A 260 8.70 32.58 21.96
CA GLN A 260 7.61 32.30 22.91
C GLN A 260 7.99 32.64 24.35
N ALA A 261 9.19 32.26 24.79
CA ALA A 261 9.69 32.59 26.13
C ALA A 261 9.82 34.10 26.35
N LEU A 262 10.29 34.84 25.32
CA LEU A 262 10.37 36.31 25.33
C LEU A 262 8.98 36.96 25.44
N THR A 263 7.98 36.48 24.71
CA THR A 263 6.60 37.00 24.80
C THR A 263 5.92 36.68 26.14
N LEU A 264 6.29 35.58 26.80
CA LEU A 264 5.66 35.11 28.04
C LEU A 264 6.44 35.48 29.31
N SER A 265 7.51 36.29 29.20
CA SER A 265 8.39 36.66 30.33
C SER A 265 8.87 35.45 31.15
N THR A 266 9.07 34.30 30.49
CA THR A 266 9.57 33.07 31.12
C THR A 266 11.10 33.04 31.08
N PRO A 267 11.78 32.38 32.04
CA PRO A 267 13.25 32.35 32.07
C PRO A 267 13.85 31.77 30.78
N LEU A 268 14.77 32.51 30.17
CA LEU A 268 15.47 32.17 28.93
C LEU A 268 16.58 31.12 29.10
N GLU A 269 16.83 30.63 30.31
CA GLU A 269 17.98 29.78 30.70
C GLU A 269 18.06 28.42 29.97
N ARG A 270 17.10 28.08 29.10
CA ARG A 270 16.99 26.78 28.44
C ARG A 270 17.04 26.79 26.91
N VAL A 271 17.27 27.94 26.28
CA VAL A 271 17.35 28.03 24.81
C VAL A 271 18.79 27.80 24.35
N MET A 272 18.99 26.86 23.44
CA MET A 272 20.32 26.56 22.88
C MET A 272 20.79 27.69 21.94
N THR A 273 22.07 28.02 22.01
CA THR A 273 22.79 28.80 20.99
C THR A 273 22.96 28.01 19.70
N GLU A 274 23.27 28.69 18.60
CA GLU A 274 23.51 28.02 17.31
C GLU A 274 24.64 26.97 17.39
N SER A 275 25.72 27.29 18.11
CA SER A 275 26.82 26.35 18.35
C SER A 275 26.39 25.12 19.16
N GLU A 276 25.52 25.29 20.16
CA GLU A 276 24.96 24.19 20.93
C GLU A 276 24.00 23.34 20.11
N ILE A 277 23.20 23.94 19.22
CA ILE A 277 22.34 23.22 18.28
C ILE A 277 23.17 22.40 17.30
N LYS A 278 24.27 22.98 16.78
CA LYS A 278 25.20 22.27 15.90
C LYS A 278 25.85 21.08 16.60
N LEU A 279 26.27 21.26 17.85
CA LEU A 279 26.82 20.16 18.65
C LEU A 279 25.76 19.09 18.96
N PHE A 280 24.54 19.50 19.33
CA PHE A 280 23.44 18.59 19.63
C PHE A 280 23.04 17.75 18.42
N THR A 281 22.83 18.39 17.27
CA THR A 281 22.45 17.70 16.03
C THR A 281 23.55 16.73 15.57
N ALA A 282 24.83 17.03 15.81
CA ALA A 282 25.94 16.14 15.47
C ALA A 282 25.85 14.74 16.09
N TYR A 283 25.17 14.56 17.23
CA TYR A 283 24.92 13.23 17.82
C TYR A 283 24.05 12.33 16.93
N PHE A 284 23.20 12.93 16.09
CA PHE A 284 22.19 12.24 15.30
C PHE A 284 22.57 12.10 13.83
N GLN A 285 23.60 12.82 13.36
CA GLN A 285 23.95 12.94 11.96
C GLN A 285 24.18 11.60 11.26
N ARG A 286 25.12 10.81 11.78
CA ARG A 286 25.51 9.52 11.20
C ARG A 286 24.31 8.63 10.91
N LEU A 287 23.48 8.39 11.93
CA LEU A 287 22.32 7.51 11.79
C LEU A 287 21.20 8.15 10.98
N THR A 288 21.04 9.47 11.02
CA THR A 288 20.06 10.15 10.17
C THR A 288 20.44 10.01 8.71
N GLU A 289 21.68 10.33 8.33
CA GLU A 289 22.19 10.18 6.96
C GLU A 289 22.12 8.73 6.49
N HIS A 290 22.53 7.78 7.34
CA HIS A 290 22.39 6.37 7.05
C HIS A 290 20.92 5.99 6.80
N GLY A 291 20.01 6.35 7.70
CA GLY A 291 18.58 6.09 7.59
C GLY A 291 17.95 6.73 6.34
N LEU A 292 18.32 7.95 5.97
CA LEU A 292 17.84 8.60 4.74
C LEU A 292 18.17 7.81 3.47
N THR A 293 19.24 7.03 3.49
CA THR A 293 19.69 6.21 2.36
C THR A 293 19.17 4.78 2.38
N THR A 294 19.09 4.14 3.56
CA THR A 294 18.81 2.69 3.67
C THR A 294 17.39 2.37 4.12
N LEU A 295 16.77 3.23 4.90
CA LEU A 295 15.46 2.97 5.47
C LEU A 295 14.31 2.99 4.46
N PRO A 296 14.29 3.86 3.42
CA PRO A 296 13.15 3.95 2.51
C PRO A 296 12.72 2.60 1.94
N THR A 297 13.64 1.74 1.51
CA THR A 297 13.31 0.43 0.93
C THR A 297 12.66 -0.56 1.91
N LEU A 298 12.77 -0.30 3.21
CA LEU A 298 12.23 -1.15 4.28
C LEU A 298 10.88 -0.64 4.81
N CYS A 299 10.40 0.51 4.35
CA CYS A 299 9.14 1.08 4.80
C CYS A 299 7.95 0.60 3.95
N ASN A 300 6.80 0.48 4.60
CA ASN A 300 5.53 0.30 3.91
C ASN A 300 5.09 1.61 3.24
N TRP A 301 5.39 2.76 3.85
CA TRP A 301 5.18 4.08 3.27
C TRP A 301 6.38 5.00 3.52
N VAL A 302 6.75 5.75 2.50
CA VAL A 302 7.70 6.86 2.61
C VAL A 302 6.99 8.13 2.17
N PHE A 303 7.09 9.18 2.99
CA PHE A 303 6.66 10.53 2.67
C PHE A 303 7.92 11.41 2.60
N GLU A 304 8.27 11.86 1.40
CA GLU A 304 9.41 12.75 1.19
C GLU A 304 8.98 14.19 1.42
N LEU A 305 9.71 14.87 2.30
CA LEU A 305 9.46 16.24 2.71
C LEU A 305 10.36 17.19 1.91
N ASP A 306 9.88 18.38 1.59
CA ASP A 306 10.72 19.51 1.16
C ASP A 306 11.35 20.24 2.37
N THR A 307 12.14 21.28 2.11
CA THR A 307 12.77 22.11 3.17
C THR A 307 11.77 22.84 4.07
N HIS A 308 10.52 22.97 3.66
CA HIS A 308 9.44 23.59 4.42
C HIS A 308 8.57 22.58 5.18
N ARG A 309 8.89 21.28 5.09
CA ARG A 309 8.14 20.14 5.66
C ARG A 309 6.84 19.82 4.93
N ASN A 310 6.65 20.32 3.71
CA ASN A 310 5.54 19.87 2.88
C ASN A 310 5.89 18.50 2.31
N ILE A 311 4.91 17.61 2.25
CA ILE A 311 5.07 16.35 1.51
C ILE A 311 5.05 16.68 0.03
N VAL A 312 6.16 16.38 -0.65
CA VAL A 312 6.30 16.56 -2.10
C VAL A 312 6.08 15.26 -2.85
N HIS A 313 6.33 14.13 -2.19
CA HIS A 313 6.22 12.82 -2.79
C HIS A 313 5.88 11.77 -1.72
N SER A 314 5.15 10.72 -2.10
CA SER A 314 4.91 9.57 -1.23
C SER A 314 4.89 8.29 -2.05
N TYR A 315 5.35 7.17 -1.49
CA TYR A 315 5.36 5.89 -2.20
C TYR A 315 5.34 4.72 -1.22
N CYS A 316 4.99 3.55 -1.73
CA CYS A 316 5.04 2.28 -1.01
C CYS A 316 6.21 1.42 -1.50
N PRO A 317 7.42 1.56 -0.94
CA PRO A 317 8.59 0.79 -1.38
C PRO A 317 8.38 -0.73 -1.25
N GLN A 318 7.64 -1.17 -0.25
CA GLN A 318 7.26 -2.58 -0.07
C GLN A 318 6.01 -3.00 -0.85
N SER A 319 5.36 -2.11 -1.61
CA SER A 319 4.33 -2.57 -2.52
C SER A 319 5.02 -3.30 -3.67
N ILE A 320 5.06 -4.63 -3.49
CA ILE A 320 5.38 -5.71 -4.39
C ILE A 320 6.87 -6.14 -4.43
N GLN A 321 7.19 -7.11 -3.58
CA GLN A 321 8.29 -8.04 -3.80
C GLN A 321 7.89 -9.06 -4.90
N LEU A 322 8.18 -8.76 -6.17
CA LEU A 322 7.90 -9.66 -7.33
C LEU A 322 8.94 -10.78 -7.48
N ASP A 323 9.96 -10.80 -6.63
CA ASP A 323 10.97 -11.84 -6.55
C ASP A 323 10.43 -13.16 -5.99
N HIS A 324 9.39 -13.12 -5.16
CA HIS A 324 8.88 -14.30 -4.48
C HIS A 324 7.51 -14.78 -4.99
N TYR A 325 6.71 -13.91 -5.63
CA TYR A 325 5.34 -14.22 -5.98
C TYR A 325 4.92 -13.70 -7.36
N PRO A 326 4.14 -14.49 -8.14
CA PRO A 326 3.66 -14.09 -9.46
C PRO A 326 2.60 -12.98 -9.38
N THR A 327 2.48 -12.18 -10.43
CA THR A 327 1.33 -11.28 -10.61
C THR A 327 0.19 -12.03 -11.30
N ILE A 328 -1.01 -11.97 -10.72
CA ILE A 328 -2.20 -12.62 -11.28
C ILE A 328 -3.00 -11.59 -12.07
N PHE A 329 -3.22 -11.85 -13.35
CA PHE A 329 -4.14 -11.10 -14.19
C PHE A 329 -5.40 -11.93 -14.41
N THR A 330 -6.56 -11.34 -14.19
CA THR A 330 -7.83 -12.08 -14.25
C THR A 330 -8.90 -11.30 -14.98
N ASP A 331 -9.63 -11.95 -15.88
CA ASP A 331 -10.95 -11.44 -16.22
C ASP A 331 -11.88 -11.53 -15.02
N LEU A 332 -12.96 -10.75 -15.06
CA LEU A 332 -13.99 -10.74 -14.04
C LEU A 332 -15.16 -11.62 -14.45
N ASP A 333 -15.92 -11.25 -15.48
CA ASP A 333 -17.15 -11.98 -15.88
C ASP A 333 -16.84 -13.42 -16.29
N GLY A 334 -17.59 -14.39 -15.77
CA GLY A 334 -17.39 -15.81 -16.10
C GLY A 334 -16.09 -16.41 -15.55
N THR A 335 -15.26 -15.60 -14.89
CA THR A 335 -13.94 -15.96 -14.37
C THR A 335 -13.87 -15.74 -12.86
N LEU A 336 -13.67 -14.51 -12.37
CA LEU A 336 -13.66 -14.22 -10.93
C LEU A 336 -15.07 -13.91 -10.38
N LEU A 337 -15.97 -13.45 -11.24
CA LEU A 337 -17.38 -13.24 -10.95
C LEU A 337 -18.18 -14.35 -11.63
N ASP A 338 -19.12 -14.93 -10.90
CA ASP A 338 -20.05 -15.89 -11.45
C ASP A 338 -20.85 -15.28 -12.61
N HIS A 339 -21.10 -16.07 -13.66
CA HIS A 339 -21.77 -15.60 -14.86
C HIS A 339 -23.22 -15.17 -14.62
N ASP A 340 -23.94 -15.85 -13.72
CA ASP A 340 -25.38 -15.68 -13.58
C ASP A 340 -25.75 -14.71 -12.45
N ASN A 341 -25.01 -14.76 -11.33
CA ASN A 341 -25.32 -13.96 -10.15
C ASN A 341 -24.21 -12.97 -9.74
N TYR A 342 -23.11 -12.89 -10.49
CA TYR A 342 -21.98 -12.00 -10.23
C TYR A 342 -21.33 -12.20 -8.84
N SER A 343 -21.64 -13.29 -8.16
CA SER A 343 -21.02 -13.64 -6.88
C SER A 343 -19.56 -14.03 -7.09
N PHE A 344 -18.72 -13.64 -6.13
CA PHE A 344 -17.33 -14.06 -6.02
C PHE A 344 -17.07 -14.80 -4.71
N THR A 345 -18.13 -15.14 -3.96
CA THR A 345 -18.04 -15.82 -2.65
C THR A 345 -17.12 -17.05 -2.68
N PRO A 346 -17.17 -17.92 -3.72
CA PRO A 346 -16.27 -19.08 -3.78
C PRO A 346 -14.78 -18.72 -3.88
N ALA A 347 -14.43 -17.52 -4.35
CA ALA A 347 -13.05 -17.06 -4.49
C ALA A 347 -12.53 -16.29 -3.26
N LEU A 348 -13.38 -15.97 -2.29
CA LEU A 348 -13.03 -15.12 -1.13
C LEU A 348 -11.83 -15.65 -0.33
N THR A 349 -11.81 -16.96 -0.04
CA THR A 349 -10.72 -17.58 0.71
C THR A 349 -9.40 -17.44 -0.05
N THR A 350 -9.39 -17.75 -1.34
CA THR A 350 -8.19 -17.63 -2.18
C THR A 350 -7.76 -16.16 -2.30
N LEU A 351 -8.68 -15.21 -2.49
CA LEU A 351 -8.35 -13.78 -2.51
C LEU A 351 -7.70 -13.32 -1.19
N ALA A 352 -8.21 -13.78 -0.05
CA ALA A 352 -7.62 -13.48 1.26
C ALA A 352 -6.21 -14.07 1.42
N GLU A 353 -5.98 -15.29 0.95
CA GLU A 353 -4.67 -15.93 0.95
C GLU A 353 -3.67 -15.19 0.07
N LEU A 354 -4.07 -14.81 -1.14
CA LEU A 354 -3.26 -14.03 -2.08
C LEU A 354 -2.89 -12.67 -1.48
N LYS A 355 -3.85 -11.98 -0.85
CA LYS A 355 -3.62 -10.70 -0.16
C LYS A 355 -2.62 -10.86 0.98
N ARG A 356 -2.77 -11.91 1.81
CA ARG A 356 -1.83 -12.20 2.91
C ARG A 356 -0.41 -12.47 2.41
N ALA A 357 -0.29 -13.14 1.28
CA ALA A 357 1.00 -13.42 0.63
C ALA A 357 1.49 -12.25 -0.26
N ALA A 358 0.82 -11.09 -0.22
CA ALA A 358 1.13 -9.91 -1.03
C ALA A 358 1.21 -10.19 -2.55
N ILE A 359 0.44 -11.18 -3.02
CA ILE A 359 0.37 -11.56 -4.44
C ILE A 359 -0.63 -10.63 -5.15
N PRO A 360 -0.20 -9.80 -6.12
CA PRO A 360 -1.10 -8.86 -6.76
C PRO A 360 -2.12 -9.59 -7.65
N VAL A 361 -3.40 -9.24 -7.49
CA VAL A 361 -4.49 -9.64 -8.39
C VAL A 361 -4.95 -8.41 -9.16
N ILE A 362 -4.78 -8.43 -10.48
CA ILE A 362 -4.99 -7.33 -11.40
C ILE A 362 -6.19 -7.67 -12.30
N PRO A 363 -7.34 -7.00 -12.09
CA PRO A 363 -8.47 -7.11 -13.00
C PRO A 363 -8.09 -6.66 -14.41
N ASN A 364 -8.43 -7.47 -15.42
CA ASN A 364 -8.25 -7.16 -16.83
C ASN A 364 -9.50 -7.56 -17.62
N THR A 365 -10.39 -6.60 -17.85
CA THR A 365 -11.79 -6.88 -18.17
C THR A 365 -12.39 -5.91 -19.18
N SER A 366 -13.57 -6.25 -19.70
CA SER A 366 -14.31 -5.45 -20.69
C SER A 366 -15.10 -4.29 -20.07
N LYS A 367 -15.23 -4.28 -18.75
CA LYS A 367 -15.95 -3.27 -17.96
C LYS A 367 -15.29 -1.89 -18.02
N THR A 368 -16.11 -0.88 -17.78
CA THR A 368 -15.70 0.53 -17.67
C THR A 368 -14.93 0.81 -16.37
N TYR A 369 -14.24 1.95 -16.35
CA TYR A 369 -13.61 2.47 -15.13
C TYR A 369 -14.62 2.58 -13.97
N VAL A 370 -15.82 3.12 -14.24
CA VAL A 370 -16.83 3.38 -13.19
C VAL A 370 -17.37 2.09 -12.59
N GLU A 371 -17.62 1.06 -13.41
CA GLU A 371 -17.98 -0.26 -12.91
C GLU A 371 -16.86 -0.86 -12.02
N LEU A 372 -15.61 -0.72 -12.45
CA LEU A 372 -14.48 -1.32 -11.73
C LEU A 372 -14.11 -0.62 -10.43
N VAL A 373 -14.34 0.68 -10.31
CA VAL A 373 -14.11 1.38 -9.04
C VAL A 373 -14.94 0.72 -7.92
N GLU A 374 -16.21 0.41 -8.18
CA GLU A 374 -17.08 -0.22 -7.18
C GLU A 374 -16.76 -1.70 -6.97
N LEU A 375 -16.56 -2.45 -8.07
CA LEU A 375 -16.23 -3.88 -7.96
C LEU A 375 -14.92 -4.13 -7.22
N ARG A 376 -13.89 -3.32 -7.48
CA ARG A 376 -12.60 -3.42 -6.78
C ARG A 376 -12.71 -3.13 -5.30
N ARG A 377 -13.59 -2.19 -4.91
CA ARG A 377 -13.88 -1.88 -3.51
C ARG A 377 -14.50 -3.10 -2.80
N ILE A 378 -15.41 -3.79 -3.47
CA ILE A 378 -16.11 -4.96 -2.94
C ILE A 378 -15.18 -6.19 -2.91
N LEU A 379 -14.34 -6.37 -3.93
CA LEU A 379 -13.34 -7.44 -4.04
C LEU A 379 -12.07 -7.19 -3.20
N ASP A 380 -11.96 -6.02 -2.55
CA ASP A 380 -10.81 -5.61 -1.74
C ASP A 380 -9.48 -5.57 -2.54
N LEU A 381 -9.56 -5.16 -3.82
CA LEU A 381 -8.45 -5.10 -4.77
C LEU A 381 -7.94 -3.66 -4.98
N HIS A 382 -6.86 -3.29 -4.28
CA HIS A 382 -6.35 -1.91 -4.27
C HIS A 382 -5.27 -1.60 -5.32
N GLY A 383 -4.74 -2.61 -6.01
CA GLY A 383 -3.67 -2.47 -7.00
C GLY A 383 -4.10 -1.94 -8.37
N PRO A 384 -3.21 -2.01 -9.38
CA PRO A 384 -3.52 -1.67 -10.75
C PRO A 384 -4.66 -2.49 -11.33
N PHE A 385 -5.29 -1.95 -12.37
CA PHE A 385 -6.35 -2.61 -13.09
C PHE A 385 -6.42 -2.11 -14.53
N ILE A 386 -7.03 -2.91 -15.39
CA ILE A 386 -7.10 -2.72 -16.83
C ILE A 386 -8.57 -2.74 -17.25
N VAL A 387 -8.97 -1.72 -18.03
CA VAL A 387 -10.38 -1.47 -18.39
C VAL A 387 -10.61 -1.66 -19.88
N GLU A 388 -11.88 -1.85 -20.25
CA GLU A 388 -12.38 -1.88 -21.63
C GLU A 388 -11.52 -2.74 -22.59
N ASN A 389 -11.21 -3.97 -22.17
CA ASN A 389 -10.40 -4.96 -22.92
C ASN A 389 -8.97 -4.49 -23.24
N GLY A 390 -8.35 -3.75 -22.32
CA GLY A 390 -6.97 -3.29 -22.49
C GLY A 390 -6.84 -1.93 -23.16
N ALA A 391 -7.91 -1.14 -23.21
CA ALA A 391 -7.86 0.21 -23.76
C ALA A 391 -7.06 1.18 -22.87
N ALA A 392 -7.07 0.95 -21.56
CA ALA A 392 -6.28 1.71 -20.61
C ALA A 392 -5.90 0.93 -19.35
N VAL A 393 -4.78 1.32 -18.76
CA VAL A 393 -4.25 0.81 -17.48
C VAL A 393 -4.31 1.92 -16.45
N TYR A 394 -4.87 1.63 -15.28
CA TYR A 394 -4.94 2.53 -14.15
C TYR A 394 -4.07 1.98 -13.02
N ILE A 395 -3.11 2.77 -12.58
CA ILE A 395 -2.18 2.43 -11.51
C ILE A 395 -2.44 3.39 -10.36
N PRO A 396 -2.70 2.95 -9.12
CA PRO A 396 -2.86 3.85 -8.00
C PRO A 396 -1.65 4.80 -7.92
N VAL A 397 -1.89 6.09 -7.70
CA VAL A 397 -0.80 7.03 -7.44
C VAL A 397 -0.01 6.50 -6.24
N ASN A 398 1.32 6.57 -6.31
CA ASN A 398 2.26 6.06 -5.29
C ASN A 398 2.45 4.53 -5.27
N TYR A 399 1.85 3.80 -6.22
CA TYR A 399 2.03 2.35 -6.35
C TYR A 399 3.44 1.98 -6.86
N PHE A 400 4.06 2.85 -7.66
CA PHE A 400 5.47 2.78 -8.01
C PHE A 400 6.23 3.95 -7.37
N SER A 401 7.56 3.88 -7.37
CA SER A 401 8.43 4.91 -6.78
C SER A 401 8.38 6.26 -7.51
N HIS A 402 7.84 6.31 -8.73
CA HIS A 402 7.52 7.53 -9.46
C HIS A 402 6.51 7.23 -10.58
N GLN A 403 5.92 8.27 -11.16
CA GLN A 403 4.94 8.14 -12.24
C GLN A 403 5.57 7.49 -13.50
N PRO A 404 4.99 6.42 -14.06
CA PRO A 404 5.46 5.82 -15.30
C PRO A 404 5.37 6.79 -16.49
N ILE A 405 6.36 6.74 -17.38
CA ILE A 405 6.45 7.62 -18.55
C ILE A 405 5.24 7.40 -19.48
N GLY A 406 4.67 8.51 -19.96
CA GLY A 406 3.53 8.49 -20.88
C GLY A 406 2.21 8.11 -20.23
N THR A 407 2.10 8.31 -18.90
CA THR A 407 0.84 8.30 -18.15
C THR A 407 0.42 9.72 -17.80
N ILE A 408 -0.87 9.91 -17.53
CA ILE A 408 -1.42 11.14 -16.94
C ILE A 408 -1.97 10.85 -15.55
N GLN A 409 -1.99 11.82 -14.65
CA GLN A 409 -2.62 11.65 -13.34
C GLN A 409 -4.10 12.08 -13.40
N GLN A 410 -5.01 11.19 -13.02
CA GLN A 410 -6.45 11.43 -12.99
C GLN A 410 -7.10 10.59 -11.88
N ASP A 411 -7.99 11.19 -11.09
CA ASP A 411 -8.83 10.50 -10.10
C ASP A 411 -8.07 9.61 -9.10
N GLY A 412 -6.85 10.00 -8.71
CA GLY A 412 -6.01 9.21 -7.80
C GLY A 412 -5.23 8.07 -8.48
N TYR A 413 -5.23 8.03 -9.81
CA TYR A 413 -4.50 7.05 -10.61
C TYR A 413 -3.53 7.70 -11.59
N TRP A 414 -2.42 7.02 -11.90
CA TRP A 414 -1.67 7.22 -13.12
C TRP A 414 -2.29 6.35 -14.22
N VAL A 415 -2.75 7.00 -15.28
CA VAL A 415 -3.53 6.39 -16.36
C VAL A 415 -2.68 6.31 -17.62
N LYS A 416 -2.48 5.09 -18.12
CA LYS A 416 -1.95 4.83 -19.46
C LYS A 416 -3.09 4.54 -20.41
N SER A 417 -3.39 5.46 -21.30
CA SER A 417 -4.25 5.15 -22.44
C SER A 417 -3.43 4.49 -23.56
N LEU A 418 -3.93 3.38 -24.10
CA LEU A 418 -3.30 2.62 -25.19
C LEU A 418 -3.97 2.87 -26.55
N VAL A 419 -5.11 3.58 -26.54
CA VAL A 419 -5.92 3.90 -27.73
C VAL A 419 -6.53 5.30 -27.59
N HIS A 420 -7.12 5.82 -28.66
CA HIS A 420 -7.88 7.07 -28.58
C HIS A 420 -9.15 6.93 -27.71
N LEU A 421 -9.61 8.07 -27.18
CA LEU A 421 -10.86 8.19 -26.44
C LEU A 421 -12.08 7.88 -27.33
N ARG A 422 -13.20 7.60 -26.67
CA ARG A 422 -14.47 7.18 -27.29
C ARG A 422 -14.97 8.10 -28.40
N GLU A 423 -14.80 9.40 -28.25
CA GLU A 423 -15.24 10.41 -29.21
C GLU A 423 -14.60 10.20 -30.59
N HIS A 424 -13.34 9.72 -30.62
CA HIS A 424 -12.67 9.40 -31.87
C HIS A 424 -13.39 8.28 -32.62
N TRP A 425 -13.73 7.18 -31.94
CA TRP A 425 -14.40 6.04 -32.58
C TRP A 425 -15.84 6.37 -32.99
N LEU A 426 -16.54 7.16 -32.16
CA LEU A 426 -17.86 7.67 -32.51
C LEU A 426 -17.84 8.52 -33.79
N SER A 427 -16.76 9.27 -34.03
CA SER A 427 -16.62 10.08 -35.26
C SER A 427 -16.50 9.23 -36.54
N LEU A 428 -16.12 7.95 -36.43
CA LEU A 428 -16.00 7.05 -37.57
C LEU A 428 -17.33 6.40 -37.96
N LEU A 429 -18.26 6.22 -37.01
CA LEU A 429 -19.54 5.53 -37.27
C LEU A 429 -20.42 6.22 -38.33
N PRO A 430 -20.51 7.57 -38.41
CA PRO A 430 -21.25 8.25 -39.47
C PRO A 430 -20.70 8.01 -40.89
N THR A 431 -19.46 7.54 -41.01
CA THR A 431 -18.84 7.27 -42.32
C THR A 431 -19.25 5.92 -42.91
N VAL A 432 -19.89 5.05 -42.09
CA VAL A 432 -20.33 3.72 -42.52
C VAL A 432 -21.36 3.87 -43.64
N PRO A 433 -21.27 3.06 -44.73
CA PRO A 433 -22.23 3.14 -45.83
C PRO A 433 -23.68 3.05 -45.37
N VAL A 434 -24.55 3.84 -46.00
CA VAL A 434 -25.99 3.98 -45.65
C VAL A 434 -26.71 2.62 -45.57
N GLU A 435 -26.32 1.69 -46.44
CA GLU A 435 -26.83 0.31 -46.50
C GLU A 435 -26.57 -0.50 -45.23
N LEU A 436 -25.52 -0.15 -44.48
CA LEU A 436 -25.11 -0.81 -43.24
C LEU A 436 -25.53 -0.03 -41.99
N THR A 437 -25.83 1.28 -42.10
CA THR A 437 -26.19 2.14 -40.96
C THR A 437 -27.42 1.65 -40.20
N ALA A 438 -28.39 1.05 -40.89
CA ALA A 438 -29.58 0.48 -40.26
C ALA A 438 -29.35 -0.89 -39.60
N LEU A 439 -28.17 -1.50 -39.80
CA LEU A 439 -27.85 -2.85 -39.34
C LEU A 439 -27.08 -2.86 -38.02
N PHE A 440 -26.90 -1.70 -37.39
CA PHE A 440 -26.26 -1.64 -36.09
C PHE A 440 -26.84 -0.55 -35.18
N THR A 441 -26.66 -0.74 -33.89
CA THR A 441 -26.96 0.26 -32.87
C THR A 441 -25.73 0.40 -32.00
N ASN A 442 -25.14 1.58 -31.94
CA ASN A 442 -24.00 1.85 -31.07
C ASN A 442 -24.49 2.24 -29.67
N MET A 443 -23.76 1.84 -28.64
CA MET A 443 -24.20 1.97 -27.25
C MET A 443 -24.38 3.43 -26.81
N ASN A 444 -23.68 4.39 -27.41
CA ASN A 444 -23.90 5.82 -27.16
C ASN A 444 -25.32 6.28 -27.53
N ASN A 445 -25.98 5.58 -28.45
CA ASN A 445 -27.35 5.88 -28.87
C ASN A 445 -28.40 4.96 -28.22
N MET A 446 -27.97 4.02 -27.37
CA MET A 446 -28.86 3.14 -26.64
C MET A 446 -29.39 3.83 -25.39
N THR A 447 -30.68 3.66 -25.11
CA THR A 447 -31.22 3.97 -23.78
C THR A 447 -30.75 2.92 -22.77
N VAL A 448 -30.86 3.22 -21.48
CA VAL A 448 -30.58 2.24 -20.41
C VAL A 448 -31.39 0.95 -20.62
N ASN A 449 -32.66 1.07 -21.03
CA ASN A 449 -33.51 -0.09 -21.31
C ASN A 449 -33.01 -0.91 -22.49
N ASP A 450 -32.48 -0.28 -23.54
CA ASP A 450 -31.89 -1.00 -24.66
C ASP A 450 -30.65 -1.79 -24.22
N ILE A 451 -29.81 -1.19 -23.36
CA ILE A 451 -28.63 -1.87 -22.78
C ILE A 451 -29.07 -3.03 -21.88
N VAL A 452 -30.07 -2.83 -21.02
CA VAL A 452 -30.66 -3.90 -20.19
C VAL A 452 -31.15 -5.05 -21.07
N ASN A 453 -31.92 -4.76 -22.12
CA ASN A 453 -32.43 -5.79 -23.04
C ASN A 453 -31.30 -6.52 -23.79
N ALA A 454 -30.25 -5.80 -24.17
CA ALA A 454 -29.11 -6.39 -24.87
C ALA A 454 -28.16 -7.19 -23.95
N THR A 455 -28.13 -6.88 -22.65
CA THR A 455 -27.11 -7.43 -21.72
C THR A 455 -27.66 -8.24 -20.55
N GLY A 456 -28.97 -8.18 -20.28
CA GLY A 456 -29.56 -8.79 -19.08
C GLY A 456 -29.10 -8.17 -17.76
N LEU A 457 -28.35 -7.05 -17.79
CA LEU A 457 -27.97 -6.31 -16.60
C LEU A 457 -29.19 -5.64 -15.96
N ASP A 458 -29.12 -5.36 -14.67
CA ASP A 458 -30.06 -4.42 -14.04
C ASP A 458 -29.82 -2.98 -14.54
N ALA A 459 -30.79 -2.09 -14.32
CA ALA A 459 -30.73 -0.72 -14.82
C ALA A 459 -29.55 0.10 -14.25
N ALA A 460 -29.12 -0.16 -13.01
CA ALA A 460 -27.98 0.55 -12.43
C ALA A 460 -26.68 0.07 -13.09
N SER A 461 -26.49 -1.24 -13.19
CA SER A 461 -25.34 -1.84 -13.88
C SER A 461 -25.26 -1.43 -15.36
N ALA A 462 -26.39 -1.39 -16.07
CA ALA A 462 -26.47 -0.91 -17.45
C ALA A 462 -26.07 0.57 -17.58
N THR A 463 -26.45 1.40 -16.60
CA THR A 463 -26.04 2.82 -16.56
C THR A 463 -24.54 2.94 -16.41
N LEU A 464 -23.91 2.15 -15.54
CA LEU A 464 -22.45 2.14 -15.37
C LEU A 464 -21.74 1.63 -16.63
N ALA A 465 -22.22 0.54 -17.23
CA ALA A 465 -21.68 -0.02 -18.47
C ALA A 465 -21.72 0.95 -19.66
N SER A 466 -22.67 1.89 -19.67
CA SER A 466 -22.79 2.92 -20.70
C SER A 466 -21.72 4.03 -20.61
N GLN A 467 -21.08 4.20 -19.44
CA GLN A 467 -20.10 5.25 -19.15
C GLN A 467 -18.68 4.88 -19.64
N ARG A 468 -18.60 4.51 -20.91
CA ARG A 468 -17.35 4.11 -21.58
C ARG A 468 -16.52 5.34 -21.92
N GLN A 469 -15.21 5.22 -21.75
CA GLN A 469 -14.22 6.27 -22.01
C GLN A 469 -13.39 5.99 -23.26
N TYR A 470 -13.30 4.73 -23.69
CA TYR A 470 -12.45 4.33 -24.80
C TYR A 470 -13.22 3.63 -25.92
N GLY A 471 -13.47 2.33 -25.87
CA GLY A 471 -14.07 1.60 -26.99
C GLY A 471 -15.58 1.78 -27.08
N GLU A 472 -16.12 1.88 -28.30
CA GLU A 472 -17.56 1.95 -28.56
C GLU A 472 -18.15 0.59 -28.94
N PRO A 473 -18.98 -0.02 -28.08
CA PRO A 473 -19.70 -1.23 -28.42
C PRO A 473 -20.85 -0.95 -29.38
N VAL A 474 -21.02 -1.87 -30.31
CA VAL A 474 -21.98 -1.84 -31.39
C VAL A 474 -22.73 -3.16 -31.41
N LEU A 475 -24.04 -3.09 -31.23
CA LEU A 475 -24.93 -4.23 -31.39
C LEU A 475 -25.23 -4.41 -32.87
N TRP A 476 -24.93 -5.60 -33.38
CA TRP A 476 -25.02 -5.90 -34.80
C TRP A 476 -26.28 -6.71 -35.11
N HIS A 477 -27.05 -6.25 -36.08
CA HIS A 477 -28.34 -6.83 -36.50
C HIS A 477 -28.31 -7.47 -37.88
N GLY A 478 -27.24 -7.25 -38.67
CA GLY A 478 -27.09 -7.79 -40.02
C GLY A 478 -26.53 -9.21 -40.08
N ASN A 479 -26.39 -9.75 -41.29
CA ASN A 479 -25.76 -11.06 -41.50
C ASN A 479 -24.22 -11.01 -41.46
N ALA A 480 -23.57 -12.18 -41.51
CA ALA A 480 -22.11 -12.30 -41.41
C ALA A 480 -21.34 -11.60 -42.54
N ALA A 481 -21.85 -11.61 -43.77
CA ALA A 481 -21.21 -10.95 -44.90
C ALA A 481 -21.25 -9.41 -44.74
N GLN A 482 -22.41 -8.88 -44.32
CA GLN A 482 -22.57 -7.46 -44.02
C GLN A 482 -21.71 -7.02 -42.83
N LYS A 483 -21.62 -7.87 -41.79
CA LYS A 483 -20.74 -7.65 -40.63
C LYS A 483 -19.29 -7.49 -41.08
N GLN A 484 -18.85 -8.35 -42.01
CA GLN A 484 -17.48 -8.30 -42.52
C GLN A 484 -17.22 -7.02 -43.32
N LEU A 485 -18.19 -6.55 -44.10
CA LEU A 485 -18.08 -5.26 -44.80
C LEU A 485 -17.98 -4.09 -43.81
N PHE A 486 -18.78 -4.10 -42.74
CA PHE A 486 -18.71 -3.11 -41.66
C PHE A 486 -17.32 -3.09 -41.00
N ILE A 487 -16.80 -4.26 -40.63
CA ILE A 487 -15.47 -4.40 -40.01
C ILE A 487 -14.39 -3.90 -40.98
N GLN A 488 -14.42 -4.31 -42.24
CA GLN A 488 -13.44 -3.89 -43.24
C GLN A 488 -13.45 -2.37 -43.46
N HIS A 489 -14.63 -1.75 -43.46
CA HIS A 489 -14.77 -0.30 -43.62
C HIS A 489 -14.11 0.46 -42.46
N LEU A 490 -14.42 0.10 -41.22
CA LEU A 490 -13.84 0.75 -40.05
C LEU A 490 -12.33 0.47 -39.93
N ASN A 491 -11.89 -0.75 -40.29
CA ASN A 491 -10.46 -1.08 -40.30
C ASN A 491 -9.65 -0.21 -41.28
N LYS A 492 -10.22 0.13 -42.45
CA LYS A 492 -9.58 1.04 -43.41
C LYS A 492 -9.39 2.46 -42.84
N GLN A 493 -10.17 2.83 -41.84
CA GLN A 493 -10.10 4.13 -41.16
C GLN A 493 -9.27 4.09 -39.86
N GLY A 494 -8.56 2.98 -39.61
CA GLY A 494 -7.66 2.86 -38.47
C GLY A 494 -8.30 2.30 -37.20
N ALA A 495 -9.60 1.96 -37.22
CA ALA A 495 -10.21 1.22 -36.13
C ALA A 495 -9.78 -0.25 -36.15
N THR A 496 -9.88 -0.90 -35.00
CA THR A 496 -9.86 -2.35 -34.85
C THR A 496 -11.18 -2.75 -34.23
N VAL A 497 -11.94 -3.60 -34.92
CA VAL A 497 -13.21 -4.11 -34.42
C VAL A 497 -13.00 -5.48 -33.79
N LEU A 498 -13.20 -5.57 -32.47
CA LEU A 498 -13.13 -6.83 -31.74
C LEU A 498 -14.53 -7.44 -31.61
N GLU A 499 -14.68 -8.73 -31.89
CA GLU A 499 -15.94 -9.43 -31.66
C GLU A 499 -15.95 -9.96 -30.21
N GLY A 500 -16.78 -9.35 -29.37
CA GLY A 500 -17.10 -9.87 -28.04
C GLY A 500 -18.24 -10.88 -28.09
N GLY A 501 -18.72 -11.31 -26.92
CA GLY A 501 -19.84 -12.27 -26.86
C GLY A 501 -21.14 -11.73 -27.45
N ARG A 502 -21.45 -10.44 -27.21
CA ARG A 502 -22.73 -9.80 -27.60
C ARG A 502 -22.57 -8.58 -28.49
N PHE A 503 -21.49 -7.82 -28.30
CA PHE A 503 -21.22 -6.60 -29.05
C PHE A 503 -19.97 -6.76 -29.90
N LEU A 504 -19.94 -6.07 -31.03
CA LEU A 504 -18.70 -5.66 -31.66
C LEU A 504 -18.14 -4.47 -30.89
N HIS A 505 -16.84 -4.41 -30.67
CA HIS A 505 -16.19 -3.29 -29.99
C HIS A 505 -15.32 -2.54 -30.98
N VAL A 506 -15.77 -1.35 -31.37
CA VAL A 506 -15.01 -0.43 -32.23
C VAL A 506 -14.02 0.33 -31.34
N CYS A 507 -12.74 0.04 -31.50
CA CYS A 507 -11.68 0.64 -30.69
C CYS A 507 -10.38 0.75 -31.50
N GLY A 508 -9.28 1.11 -30.84
CA GLY A 508 -7.96 1.08 -31.44
C GLY A 508 -7.33 -0.31 -31.36
N ASN A 509 -6.07 -0.41 -31.76
CA ASN A 509 -5.31 -1.66 -31.71
C ASN A 509 -4.87 -2.03 -30.27
N CYS A 510 -5.83 -2.25 -29.36
CA CYS A 510 -5.62 -2.74 -28.01
C CYS A 510 -6.18 -4.15 -27.82
N ASN A 511 -5.62 -4.85 -26.84
CA ASN A 511 -6.21 -6.05 -26.26
C ASN A 511 -5.68 -6.22 -24.84
N LYS A 512 -6.29 -7.14 -24.10
CA LYS A 512 -5.92 -7.46 -22.71
C LYS A 512 -4.43 -7.82 -22.57
N GLY A 513 -3.84 -8.52 -23.54
CA GLY A 513 -2.43 -8.92 -23.54
C GLY A 513 -1.47 -7.73 -23.66
N LYS A 514 -1.71 -6.79 -24.57
CA LYS A 514 -0.86 -5.60 -24.72
C LYS A 514 -0.85 -4.72 -23.46
N ALA A 515 -2.00 -4.58 -22.82
CA ALA A 515 -2.11 -3.83 -21.57
C ALA A 515 -1.39 -4.55 -20.42
N MET A 516 -1.51 -5.88 -20.37
CA MET A 516 -0.76 -6.73 -19.43
C MET A 516 0.76 -6.57 -19.64
N ASP A 517 1.24 -6.71 -20.88
CA ASP A 517 2.65 -6.60 -21.23
C ASP A 517 3.23 -5.24 -20.85
N TRP A 518 2.52 -4.15 -21.19
CA TRP A 518 2.94 -2.80 -20.81
C TRP A 518 3.08 -2.63 -19.29
N LEU A 519 2.14 -3.20 -18.51
CA LEU A 519 2.19 -3.13 -17.06
C LEU A 519 3.32 -4.01 -16.48
N MET A 520 3.55 -5.18 -17.06
CA MET A 520 4.66 -6.06 -16.71
C MET A 520 6.03 -5.41 -17.01
N GLU A 521 6.13 -4.62 -18.07
CA GLU A 521 7.30 -3.78 -18.34
C GLU A 521 7.51 -2.73 -17.26
N GLN A 522 6.44 -2.11 -16.73
CA GLN A 522 6.57 -1.18 -15.62
C GLN A 522 7.06 -1.91 -14.37
N PHE A 523 6.50 -3.07 -14.06
CA PHE A 523 6.97 -3.90 -12.95
C PHE A 523 8.46 -4.21 -13.02
N LYS A 524 8.96 -4.57 -14.21
CA LYS A 524 10.39 -4.80 -14.46
C LYS A 524 11.21 -3.51 -14.37
N PHE A 525 10.71 -2.40 -14.90
CA PHE A 525 11.42 -1.12 -14.90
C PHE A 525 11.65 -0.60 -13.48
N PHE A 526 10.61 -0.63 -12.64
CA PHE A 526 10.67 -0.17 -11.25
C PHE A 526 11.40 -1.16 -10.34
N ASN A 527 11.57 -2.41 -10.78
CA ASN A 527 12.27 -3.46 -10.03
C ASN A 527 13.29 -4.19 -10.94
N PRO A 528 14.37 -3.52 -11.39
CA PRO A 528 15.27 -4.06 -12.42
C PRO A 528 16.06 -5.31 -11.99
N GLN A 529 16.18 -5.55 -10.68
CA GLN A 529 16.79 -6.75 -10.12
C GLN A 529 15.82 -7.93 -10.03
N GLN A 530 14.54 -7.71 -10.32
CA GLN A 530 13.48 -8.71 -10.23
C GLN A 530 13.04 -9.15 -11.63
N THR A 531 12.71 -10.44 -11.77
CA THR A 531 12.07 -10.97 -12.98
C THR A 531 10.59 -11.17 -12.66
N PRO A 532 9.68 -10.34 -13.18
CA PRO A 532 8.27 -10.46 -12.85
C PRO A 532 7.66 -11.67 -13.57
N TYR A 533 6.86 -12.47 -12.84
CA TYR A 533 6.13 -13.62 -13.38
C TYR A 533 4.65 -13.28 -13.48
N SER A 534 3.97 -13.80 -14.49
CA SER A 534 2.53 -13.61 -14.66
C SER A 534 1.76 -14.92 -14.76
N ILE A 535 0.58 -14.93 -14.13
CA ILE A 535 -0.46 -15.93 -14.31
C ILE A 535 -1.68 -15.20 -14.89
N ALA A 536 -2.19 -15.63 -16.04
CA ALA A 536 -3.43 -15.09 -16.62
C ALA A 536 -4.58 -16.07 -16.49
N LEU A 537 -5.76 -15.57 -16.11
CA LEU A 537 -7.00 -16.33 -16.00
C LEU A 537 -8.10 -15.65 -16.83
N GLY A 538 -8.83 -16.45 -17.61
CA GLY A 538 -9.95 -15.99 -18.42
C GLY A 538 -10.77 -17.15 -18.96
N ASP A 539 -11.99 -16.87 -19.39
CA ASP A 539 -12.92 -17.87 -19.91
C ASP A 539 -13.18 -17.67 -21.41
N GLY A 540 -12.99 -16.47 -21.97
CA GLY A 540 -13.49 -16.11 -23.31
C GLY A 540 -12.44 -15.91 -24.40
N ASN A 541 -12.91 -15.71 -25.64
CA ASN A 541 -12.04 -15.43 -26.80
C ASN A 541 -11.29 -14.09 -26.69
N ASN A 542 -11.87 -13.10 -26.01
CA ASN A 542 -11.23 -11.81 -25.72
C ASN A 542 -10.05 -11.95 -24.74
N ASP A 543 -9.92 -13.06 -24.02
CA ASP A 543 -8.80 -13.34 -23.13
C ASP A 543 -7.62 -13.99 -23.82
N ILE A 544 -7.79 -14.53 -25.04
CA ILE A 544 -6.72 -15.24 -25.78
C ILE A 544 -5.42 -14.44 -25.79
N ALA A 545 -5.47 -13.14 -26.04
CA ALA A 545 -4.26 -12.32 -26.09
C ALA A 545 -3.52 -12.23 -24.74
N MET A 546 -4.24 -12.12 -23.62
CA MET A 546 -3.65 -12.09 -22.28
C MET A 546 -3.18 -13.48 -21.86
N LEU A 547 -4.01 -14.49 -22.09
CA LEU A 547 -3.67 -15.87 -21.87
C LEU A 547 -2.42 -16.23 -22.64
N GLU A 548 -2.25 -15.80 -23.91
CA GLU A 548 -1.06 -16.06 -24.72
C GLU A 548 0.17 -15.22 -24.38
N ALA A 549 0.01 -14.09 -23.72
CA ALA A 549 1.12 -13.27 -23.27
C ALA A 549 1.73 -13.78 -21.95
N ALA A 550 0.91 -14.34 -21.06
CA ALA A 550 1.34 -14.68 -19.70
C ALA A 550 2.26 -15.90 -19.64
N GLN A 551 3.15 -15.97 -18.64
CA GLN A 551 4.03 -17.14 -18.46
C GLN A 551 3.25 -18.41 -18.09
N TYR A 552 2.18 -18.26 -17.30
CA TYR A 552 1.22 -19.31 -17.00
C TYR A 552 -0.18 -18.85 -17.37
N ALA A 553 -0.99 -19.75 -17.89
CA ALA A 553 -2.39 -19.47 -18.24
C ALA A 553 -3.33 -20.50 -17.61
N ALA A 554 -4.50 -20.02 -17.19
CA ALA A 554 -5.61 -20.85 -16.82
C ALA A 554 -6.85 -20.46 -17.63
N ILE A 555 -7.46 -21.44 -18.28
CA ILE A 555 -8.78 -21.28 -18.88
C ILE A 555 -9.81 -21.65 -17.81
N ILE A 556 -10.72 -20.73 -17.49
CA ILE A 556 -11.88 -21.04 -16.66
C ILE A 556 -12.99 -21.59 -17.57
N SER A 557 -13.50 -22.76 -17.21
CA SER A 557 -14.61 -23.39 -17.93
C SER A 557 -15.86 -22.50 -17.83
N SER A 558 -16.62 -22.44 -18.91
CA SER A 558 -17.84 -21.63 -19.02
C SER A 558 -19.06 -22.51 -19.28
N PRO A 559 -20.24 -22.19 -18.70
CA PRO A 559 -21.48 -22.90 -19.02
C PRO A 559 -22.09 -22.46 -20.37
N VAL A 560 -21.68 -21.31 -20.91
CA VAL A 560 -22.34 -20.65 -22.05
C VAL A 560 -21.53 -20.66 -23.34
N HIS A 561 -20.21 -20.81 -23.27
CA HIS A 561 -19.35 -20.80 -24.45
C HIS A 561 -18.24 -21.85 -24.36
N ILE A 562 -17.70 -22.22 -25.52
CA ILE A 562 -16.65 -23.24 -25.63
C ILE A 562 -15.31 -22.61 -25.22
N PRO A 563 -14.46 -23.33 -24.47
CA PRO A 563 -13.13 -22.85 -24.11
C PRO A 563 -12.33 -22.26 -25.29
N PRO A 564 -11.63 -21.11 -25.09
CA PRO A 564 -10.88 -20.44 -26.13
C PRO A 564 -9.74 -21.33 -26.64
N LYS A 565 -9.52 -21.29 -27.95
CA LYS A 565 -8.45 -22.05 -28.60
C LYS A 565 -7.12 -21.30 -28.53
N LEU A 566 -6.22 -21.77 -27.69
CA LEU A 566 -4.86 -21.26 -27.57
C LEU A 566 -3.88 -22.02 -28.48
N LYS A 567 -2.87 -21.32 -28.98
CA LYS A 567 -1.70 -21.86 -29.69
C LYS A 567 -0.73 -22.54 -28.73
N ARG A 568 -0.59 -22.05 -27.49
CA ARG A 568 0.24 -22.67 -26.45
C ARG A 568 -0.31 -24.04 -26.00
N LYS A 569 0.59 -24.90 -25.54
CA LYS A 569 0.26 -26.20 -24.91
C LYS A 569 0.95 -26.44 -23.56
N GLN A 570 1.95 -25.64 -23.22
CA GLN A 570 2.71 -25.74 -21.97
C GLN A 570 2.25 -24.67 -20.99
N ARG A 571 2.43 -24.91 -19.68
CA ARG A 571 2.05 -23.97 -18.60
C ARG A 571 0.60 -23.47 -18.73
N LEU A 572 -0.27 -24.38 -19.16
CA LEU A 572 -1.70 -24.16 -19.37
C LEU A 572 -2.49 -25.16 -18.53
N ILE A 573 -3.46 -24.66 -17.77
CA ILE A 573 -4.45 -25.47 -17.08
C ILE A 573 -5.86 -25.06 -17.52
N THR A 574 -6.80 -26.00 -17.47
CA THR A 574 -8.23 -25.70 -17.65
C THR A 574 -8.96 -26.15 -16.40
N SER A 575 -9.81 -25.28 -15.84
CA SER A 575 -10.59 -25.60 -14.65
C SER A 575 -11.63 -26.67 -14.96
N LYS A 576 -11.99 -27.47 -13.95
CA LYS A 576 -13.15 -28.38 -14.06
C LYS A 576 -14.44 -27.64 -13.77
N ASN A 577 -14.38 -26.72 -12.79
CA ASN A 577 -15.53 -25.91 -12.38
C ASN A 577 -15.58 -24.58 -13.16
N THR A 578 -16.73 -23.93 -13.15
CA THR A 578 -16.96 -22.63 -13.79
C THR A 578 -16.77 -21.47 -12.82
N GLY A 579 -16.57 -20.26 -13.35
CA GLY A 579 -16.56 -19.00 -12.58
C GLY A 579 -15.62 -19.02 -11.37
N PRO A 580 -16.00 -18.39 -10.24
CA PRO A 580 -15.11 -18.19 -9.08
C PRO A 580 -14.62 -19.50 -8.45
N THR A 581 -15.41 -20.57 -8.53
CA THR A 581 -15.00 -21.90 -8.06
C THR A 581 -13.89 -22.47 -8.95
N GLY A 582 -14.05 -22.35 -10.27
CA GLY A 582 -13.02 -22.72 -11.23
C GLY A 582 -11.75 -21.89 -11.07
N TRP A 583 -11.90 -20.60 -10.79
CA TRP A 583 -10.81 -19.67 -10.54
C TRP A 583 -9.97 -20.06 -9.30
N ALA A 584 -10.63 -20.34 -8.18
CA ALA A 584 -9.97 -20.81 -6.97
C ALA A 584 -9.28 -22.18 -7.20
N GLU A 585 -9.97 -23.10 -7.89
CA GLU A 585 -9.46 -24.44 -8.22
C GLU A 585 -8.13 -24.40 -8.98
N VAL A 586 -8.01 -23.54 -10.00
CA VAL A 586 -6.79 -23.49 -10.83
C VAL A 586 -5.64 -22.80 -10.12
N LEU A 587 -5.89 -21.77 -9.33
CA LEU A 587 -4.85 -21.08 -8.56
C LEU A 587 -4.28 -21.97 -7.46
N ALA A 588 -5.14 -22.74 -6.78
CA ALA A 588 -4.75 -23.76 -5.83
C ALA A 588 -3.73 -24.78 -6.42
N LYS A 589 -3.83 -25.07 -7.72
CA LYS A 589 -2.92 -25.99 -8.43
C LYS A 589 -1.68 -25.28 -8.99
N LEU A 590 -1.86 -24.10 -9.58
CA LEU A 590 -0.78 -23.38 -10.26
C LEU A 590 0.21 -22.74 -9.28
N LEU A 591 -0.26 -22.12 -8.20
CA LEU A 591 0.61 -21.36 -7.31
C LEU A 591 1.75 -22.20 -6.72
N PRO A 592 1.51 -23.42 -6.17
CA PRO A 592 2.62 -24.25 -5.68
C PRO A 592 3.66 -24.57 -6.75
N GLN A 593 3.22 -24.86 -7.98
CA GLN A 593 4.11 -25.12 -9.10
C GLN A 593 4.96 -23.90 -9.44
N VAL A 594 4.32 -22.74 -9.62
CA VAL A 594 5.00 -21.48 -9.95
C VAL A 594 6.02 -21.13 -8.88
N LEU A 595 5.64 -21.18 -7.60
CA LEU A 595 6.52 -20.87 -6.47
C LEU A 595 7.73 -21.82 -6.38
N SER A 596 7.55 -23.10 -6.70
CA SER A 596 8.66 -24.06 -6.75
C SER A 596 9.66 -23.76 -7.86
N GLU A 597 9.20 -23.25 -9.02
CA GLU A 597 10.06 -22.84 -10.13
C GLU A 597 10.81 -21.53 -9.84
N LEU A 598 10.24 -20.66 -8.98
CA LEU A 598 10.82 -19.38 -8.58
C LEU A 598 11.98 -19.49 -7.60
N SER A 599 12.08 -20.59 -6.83
CA SER A 599 13.02 -20.69 -5.70
C SER A 599 13.65 -22.08 -5.52
N PRO A 600 14.71 -22.45 -6.28
CA PRO A 600 15.44 -23.70 -6.01
C PRO A 600 16.30 -23.69 -4.72
N ARG A 601 16.45 -22.55 -4.02
CA ARG A 601 17.45 -22.36 -2.94
C ARG A 601 16.90 -21.99 -1.56
N LEU A 602 15.58 -21.95 -1.34
CA LEU A 602 14.99 -21.64 -0.04
C LEU A 602 13.90 -22.67 0.33
N LEU A 603 14.34 -23.86 0.75
CA LEU A 603 13.55 -24.73 1.62
C LEU A 603 14.43 -24.99 2.85
N PRO A 604 14.06 -24.41 4.02
CA PRO A 604 13.34 -25.26 4.97
C PRO A 604 12.15 -24.64 5.73
N ASN A 605 11.77 -23.35 5.56
CA ASN A 605 10.72 -22.73 6.42
C ASN A 605 9.62 -21.97 5.64
N VAL A 606 9.17 -22.47 4.50
CA VAL A 606 7.91 -22.02 3.89
C VAL A 606 6.79 -22.88 4.47
N VAL A 607 5.92 -22.30 5.31
CA VAL A 607 4.68 -22.97 5.74
C VAL A 607 3.88 -23.26 4.46
N PRO A 608 3.58 -24.53 4.14
CA PRO A 608 2.77 -24.86 2.98
C PRO A 608 1.43 -24.14 3.08
N ILE A 609 0.96 -23.59 1.96
CA ILE A 609 -0.44 -23.21 1.82
C ILE A 609 -1.25 -24.49 2.07
N MET A 610 -1.81 -24.65 3.27
CA MET A 610 -2.71 -25.76 3.57
C MET A 610 -4.06 -25.46 2.95
N LEU A 611 -4.26 -25.98 1.74
CA LEU A 611 -5.57 -26.05 1.12
C LEU A 611 -6.33 -27.22 1.76
N PRO A 612 -7.63 -27.08 2.06
CA PRO A 612 -8.43 -28.18 2.57
C PRO A 612 -8.43 -29.33 1.57
N GLU A 613 -8.15 -30.54 2.06
CA GLU A 613 -8.28 -31.76 1.28
C GLU A 613 -9.73 -31.86 0.76
N LEU A 614 -9.88 -31.92 -0.57
CA LEU A 614 -11.14 -32.32 -1.17
C LEU A 614 -11.38 -33.77 -0.74
N GLU A 615 -12.25 -33.95 0.26
CA GLU A 615 -12.79 -35.26 0.63
C GLU A 615 -13.32 -35.94 -0.65
N GLN A 616 -12.58 -36.94 -1.11
CA GLN A 616 -13.08 -37.89 -2.09
C GLN A 616 -14.13 -38.74 -1.38
N THR A 617 -15.39 -38.36 -1.50
CA THR A 617 -16.51 -39.27 -1.26
C THR A 617 -16.51 -40.30 -2.39
N THR A 618 -15.81 -41.41 -2.17
CA THR A 618 -15.99 -42.63 -2.95
C THR A 618 -17.10 -43.48 -2.35
N ALA A 619 -18.15 -43.69 -3.17
CA ALA A 619 -19.20 -44.71 -3.13
C ALA A 619 -20.20 -44.68 -1.95
#